data_AF-A0A397FNR5-F1
#
_entry.id   AF-A0A397FNR5-F1
#
_cell.length_a   1.000
_cell.length_b   1.000
_cell.length_c   1.000
_cell.angle_alpha   90.00
_cell.angle_beta   90.00
_cell.angle_gamma   90.00
#
_symmetry.space_group_name_H-M   'P 1'
#
loop_
_entity.id
_entity.type
_entity.pdbx_description
1 polymer ?
#
loop_
_entity_poly.entity_id
_entity_poly.type
_entity_poly.pdbx_seq_one_letter_code
_entity_poly.pdbx_strand_id
1 'polypeptide(L)'
;MVNAQQWLQENFPTPESKKAVKILAIRDGGGIPMDTGLTSEEINMVNLTGEMDLNDFPNLEKFVLSGAIGQKVTLIKSEKLTKLTQIHLNNCPELTFADFSHCSELCWILVRNCPKLKLFTFLDSWKQEIQNLKTQLAEYENQENNASMPGSWNETTSDPSEPLNTKIQRKKQELANVRDNTRQPTKHLRKEIELLEKIQTLENKVSEQETKETSYQQQIQQKEAQINAKQTEINRLNEAKTNAETNLNNTITGLNRQIENLKKTNQQEKDKLTQELTNLRTNSEQTITNLQQEITQLTNTSKREKEALQKQVNQLQIDLTAKTEAEKQLQEQKTALEKQIKELEKSKKLAEEKLLKERQEAFQEWEKEKTNLEQQIIKLNTEHTRILEENKLTHSQEIAQQEQKLKDTEATLAQKIKELETTLKAKGEELSNQTTEFTTQKNQTNEQLLANQTELTRKQKELTKLRLEIVSLQSQLKKVKVKPKPNKLPAKTEPINPWLLGTILVIVIALFLLLNRRKE
;
A
#
# COMPACT_ATOMS: atom_id res chain seq x y z
N MET A 1 -12.55 41.49 92.39
CA MET A 1 -11.77 42.78 92.62
C MET A 1 -11.42 42.91 94.11
N VAL A 2 -10.24 43.07 94.43
CA VAL A 2 -9.71 43.10 95.80
C VAL A 2 -9.38 44.54 96.18
N ASN A 3 -9.86 44.94 97.45
CA ASN A 3 -9.42 46.28 97.92
C ASN A 3 -7.89 46.42 97.92
N ALA A 4 -7.39 47.57 97.29
CA ALA A 4 -5.94 47.74 97.00
C ALA A 4 -5.13 47.70 98.31
N GLN A 5 -5.70 48.36 99.39
CA GLN A 5 -4.90 48.39 100.63
C GLN A 5 -4.87 47.01 101.32
N GLN A 6 -6.07 46.40 101.29
CA GLN A 6 -6.12 45.05 101.89
C GLN A 6 -5.18 44.08 101.15
N TRP A 7 -5.09 44.23 99.89
CA TRP A 7 -4.19 43.33 99.12
C TRP A 7 -2.72 43.58 99.52
N LEU A 8 -2.33 44.86 99.71
CA LEU A 8 -0.93 45.15 100.11
C LEU A 8 -0.62 44.55 101.48
N GLN A 9 -1.63 44.54 102.36
CA GLN A 9 -1.36 44.05 103.73
C GLN A 9 -1.27 42.52 103.75
N GLU A 10 -1.97 41.92 102.81
CA GLU A 10 -1.96 40.44 102.81
C GLU A 10 -0.71 39.91 102.10
N ASN A 11 -0.21 40.69 101.15
CA ASN A 11 0.92 40.14 100.37
C ASN A 11 2.26 40.60 100.97
N PHE A 12 2.08 41.65 101.84
CA PHE A 12 3.29 42.12 102.52
C PHE A 12 2.94 42.46 103.97
N PRO A 13 2.81 41.44 104.79
CA PRO A 13 2.16 41.63 106.10
C PRO A 13 3.13 42.19 107.14
N THR A 14 4.50 42.11 106.82
CA THR A 14 5.43 42.61 107.85
C THR A 14 6.20 43.83 107.34
N PRO A 15 6.68 44.63 108.26
CA PRO A 15 7.49 45.80 107.87
C PRO A 15 8.72 45.39 107.05
N GLU A 16 9.34 44.24 107.41
CA GLU A 16 10.56 43.83 106.67
C GLU A 16 10.23 43.47 105.21
N SER A 17 9.05 42.77 104.98
CA SER A 17 8.65 42.42 103.59
C SER A 17 8.31 43.68 102.78
N LYS A 18 7.81 44.72 103.45
CA LYS A 18 7.49 45.99 102.74
C LYS A 18 8.77 46.78 102.45
N LYS A 19 9.77 46.70 103.35
CA LYS A 19 11.06 47.40 103.13
C LYS A 19 11.85 46.75 102.00
N ALA A 20 11.58 45.45 101.72
CA ALA A 20 12.40 44.73 100.72
C ALA A 20 11.85 44.98 99.30
N VAL A 21 10.71 45.65 99.24
CA VAL A 21 10.10 45.80 97.90
C VAL A 21 10.71 47.03 97.22
N LYS A 22 11.37 46.79 96.06
CA LYS A 22 11.97 47.90 95.30
C LYS A 22 11.12 48.23 94.06
N ILE A 23 10.42 47.16 93.59
CA ILE A 23 9.52 47.35 92.44
C ILE A 23 8.15 46.75 92.80
N LEU A 24 7.17 47.63 92.66
CA LEU A 24 5.80 47.12 92.87
C LEU A 24 4.99 47.32 91.59
N ALA A 25 4.78 46.12 90.99
CA ALA A 25 4.05 46.18 89.70
C ALA A 25 2.77 45.35 89.79
N ILE A 26 1.60 46.07 89.58
CA ILE A 26 0.29 45.39 89.72
C ILE A 26 -0.46 45.55 88.39
N ARG A 27 -0.99 44.31 87.91
CA ARG A 27 -1.69 44.33 86.62
C ARG A 27 -2.91 43.40 86.65
N ASP A 28 -4.01 43.78 85.84
CA ASP A 28 -5.24 42.95 85.86
C ASP A 28 -5.33 42.14 84.57
N GLY A 29 -4.18 41.27 84.26
CA GLY A 29 -4.31 40.26 83.17
C GLY A 29 -4.30 40.94 81.80
N GLY A 30 -3.13 40.58 80.89
CA GLY A 30 -2.82 41.10 79.54
C GLY A 30 -1.32 41.42 79.41
N GLY A 31 -0.62 40.78 78.31
CA GLY A 31 0.75 40.84 77.80
C GLY A 31 1.57 41.97 78.45
N ILE A 32 2.88 41.65 79.00
CA ILE A 32 3.85 42.56 79.62
C ILE A 32 4.06 43.79 78.71
N PRO A 33 3.48 44.92 79.04
CA PRO A 33 3.81 46.07 78.18
C PRO A 33 5.34 46.15 77.90
N MET A 34 5.73 45.90 76.67
CA MET A 34 7.08 45.85 76.07
C MET A 34 7.92 47.05 76.52
N ASP A 35 7.38 47.90 77.52
CA ASP A 35 8.17 49.14 77.73
C ASP A 35 8.43 49.35 79.21
N THR A 36 8.23 48.25 80.10
CA THR A 36 8.35 48.53 81.55
C THR A 36 9.61 47.84 82.09
N GLY A 37 10.43 47.00 81.15
CA GLY A 37 11.66 46.32 81.59
C GLY A 37 11.42 45.37 82.76
N LEU A 38 10.05 45.00 83.10
CA LEU A 38 9.76 44.16 84.28
C LEU A 38 9.69 42.70 83.86
N THR A 39 10.29 41.72 84.69
CA THR A 39 10.15 40.26 84.44
C THR A 39 8.81 39.74 84.98
N SER A 40 8.25 38.71 84.36
CA SER A 40 6.94 38.11 84.71
C SER A 40 6.86 37.79 86.20
N GLU A 41 8.00 37.63 86.92
CA GLU A 41 7.99 37.29 88.37
C GLU A 41 7.80 38.56 89.21
N GLU A 42 7.85 39.70 88.58
CA GLU A 42 7.78 40.99 89.31
C GLU A 42 6.39 41.63 89.18
N ILE A 43 5.41 40.74 88.47
CA ILE A 43 4.10 41.38 88.20
C ILE A 43 3.04 40.62 89.00
N ASN A 44 2.35 41.44 89.76
CA ASN A 44 1.19 40.83 90.45
C ASN A 44 -0.11 41.04 89.66
N MET A 45 -0.70 39.89 89.27
CA MET A 45 -1.89 39.97 88.40
C MET A 45 -3.16 40.00 89.27
N VAL A 46 -3.56 41.23 89.55
CA VAL A 46 -4.76 41.32 90.39
C VAL A 46 -5.52 42.60 90.02
N ASN A 47 -6.86 42.51 90.05
CA ASN A 47 -7.70 43.72 89.88
C ASN A 47 -7.97 44.40 91.24
N LEU A 48 -7.48 45.68 91.28
CA LEU A 48 -7.57 46.35 92.61
C LEU A 48 -8.62 47.46 92.56
N THR A 49 -9.29 47.65 93.74
CA THR A 49 -10.24 48.77 93.88
C THR A 49 -9.96 49.50 95.19
N GLY A 50 -10.44 50.75 95.30
CA GLY A 50 -10.33 51.50 96.57
C GLY A 50 -9.05 52.35 96.61
N GLU A 51 -8.63 52.63 97.84
CA GLU A 51 -7.44 53.51 98.02
C GLU A 51 -6.20 52.66 98.29
N MET A 52 -5.11 53.32 97.84
CA MET A 52 -3.83 52.58 98.00
C MET A 52 -2.81 53.51 98.65
N ASP A 53 -2.34 52.99 99.86
CA ASP A 53 -1.33 53.78 100.59
C ASP A 53 0.03 53.06 100.48
N LEU A 54 1.02 53.80 99.86
CA LEU A 54 2.30 53.14 99.60
C LEU A 54 3.36 53.65 100.58
N ASN A 55 2.96 54.32 101.59
CA ASN A 55 3.93 54.98 102.48
C ASN A 55 4.69 53.95 103.33
N ASP A 56 4.21 52.71 103.31
CA ASP A 56 4.91 51.71 104.14
C ASP A 56 5.99 50.99 103.31
N PHE A 57 6.30 51.58 102.09
CA PHE A 57 7.33 50.96 101.23
C PHE A 57 8.46 51.96 101.01
N PRO A 58 9.31 52.17 101.98
CA PRO A 58 10.29 53.28 101.99
C PRO A 58 11.37 53.09 100.91
N ASN A 59 11.55 51.80 100.34
CA ASN A 59 12.63 51.62 99.35
C ASN A 59 12.06 51.41 97.94
N LEU A 60 10.81 51.79 97.83
CA LEU A 60 10.16 51.56 96.53
C LEU A 60 10.75 52.52 95.48
N GLU A 61 11.26 51.92 94.33
CA GLU A 61 11.90 52.75 93.28
C GLU A 61 11.00 52.83 92.04
N LYS A 62 10.25 51.76 91.84
CA LYS A 62 9.39 51.73 90.64
C LYS A 62 7.99 51.22 91.02
N PHE A 63 7.01 52.05 90.48
CA PHE A 63 5.62 51.64 90.77
C PHE A 63 4.83 51.60 89.46
N VAL A 64 4.28 50.34 89.27
CA VAL A 64 3.48 50.17 88.04
C VAL A 64 2.07 49.71 88.42
N LEU A 65 1.15 50.53 87.93
CA LEU A 65 -0.25 50.11 88.05
C LEU A 65 -0.95 50.16 86.69
N SER A 66 -1.21 48.91 86.23
CA SER A 66 -1.80 48.85 84.88
C SER A 66 -2.93 47.82 84.84
N GLY A 67 -3.95 48.19 84.07
CA GLY A 67 -5.05 47.22 83.98
C GLY A 67 -5.64 47.19 82.56
N ALA A 68 -5.79 45.96 81.91
CA ALA A 68 -6.45 45.75 80.61
C ALA A 68 -7.94 46.11 80.67
N ILE A 69 -8.57 45.83 81.86
CA ILE A 69 -10.04 46.09 81.97
C ILE A 69 -10.26 47.27 82.93
N GLY A 70 -9.02 47.98 83.31
CA GLY A 70 -9.10 49.23 84.10
C GLY A 70 -8.97 48.93 85.60
N GLN A 71 -7.88 49.44 86.28
CA GLN A 71 -7.80 49.40 87.75
C GLN A 71 -8.72 50.46 88.38
N LYS A 72 -9.57 49.95 89.33
CA LYS A 72 -10.54 50.93 89.91
C LYS A 72 -9.96 51.53 91.20
N VAL A 73 -8.72 51.76 91.22
CA VAL A 73 -8.09 52.46 92.35
C VAL A 73 -8.41 53.96 92.25
N THR A 74 -8.86 54.49 93.35
CA THR A 74 -9.39 55.86 93.27
C THR A 74 -8.35 56.86 93.80
N LEU A 75 -7.39 56.32 94.73
CA LEU A 75 -6.43 57.27 95.32
C LEU A 75 -5.13 56.53 95.64
N ILE A 76 -3.97 57.26 95.27
CA ILE A 76 -2.65 56.68 95.64
C ILE A 76 -1.89 57.70 96.51
N LYS A 77 -1.59 57.15 97.75
CA LYS A 77 -0.85 58.04 98.65
C LYS A 77 0.63 57.61 98.70
N SER A 78 1.54 58.72 98.50
CA SER A 78 2.98 58.35 98.43
C SER A 78 3.82 59.41 99.13
N GLU A 79 3.46 59.87 100.24
CA GLU A 79 4.14 61.02 100.88
C GLU A 79 5.52 60.62 101.40
N LYS A 80 5.77 59.28 101.68
CA LYS A 80 7.04 58.95 102.35
C LYS A 80 7.94 58.20 101.38
N LEU A 81 7.65 58.32 100.03
CA LEU A 81 8.45 57.53 99.07
C LEU A 81 9.56 58.41 98.49
N THR A 82 10.70 58.46 99.06
CA THR A 82 11.75 59.42 98.65
C THR A 82 12.65 58.78 97.59
N LYS A 83 12.50 57.43 97.36
CA LYS A 83 13.43 56.80 96.40
C LYS A 83 12.71 56.45 95.09
N LEU A 84 11.53 56.85 95.01
CA LEU A 84 10.75 56.50 93.81
C LEU A 84 11.27 57.29 92.60
N THR A 85 11.63 56.51 91.50
CA THR A 85 12.21 57.20 90.32
C THR A 85 11.28 57.05 89.11
N GLN A 86 10.37 55.94 89.17
CA GLN A 86 9.53 55.71 87.97
C GLN A 86 8.11 55.37 88.38
N ILE A 87 7.18 56.03 87.48
CA ILE A 87 5.75 55.73 87.74
C ILE A 87 5.08 55.43 86.39
N HIS A 88 4.38 54.28 86.52
CA HIS A 88 3.56 53.93 85.32
C HIS A 88 2.11 53.67 85.73
N LEU A 89 1.34 54.67 85.23
CA LEU A 89 -0.12 54.48 85.48
C LEU A 89 -0.86 54.32 84.15
N ASN A 90 -1.34 53.14 83.97
CA ASN A 90 -2.02 52.85 82.69
C ASN A 90 -3.41 52.26 82.92
N ASN A 91 -4.38 52.87 82.26
CA ASN A 91 -5.78 52.40 82.29
C ASN A 91 -6.35 52.35 83.70
N CYS A 92 -6.22 53.49 84.38
CA CYS A 92 -6.83 53.67 85.72
C CYS A 92 -7.95 54.72 85.64
N PRO A 93 -9.14 54.32 85.22
CA PRO A 93 -10.20 55.27 84.86
C PRO A 93 -10.79 55.99 86.09
N GLU A 94 -10.57 55.34 87.32
CA GLU A 94 -11.23 55.97 88.50
C GLU A 94 -10.20 56.70 89.37
N LEU A 95 -8.98 56.71 88.81
CA LEU A 95 -7.94 57.35 89.64
C LEU A 95 -8.09 58.88 89.56
N THR A 96 -8.41 59.41 90.74
CA THR A 96 -8.72 60.87 90.74
C THR A 96 -7.54 61.65 91.31
N PHE A 97 -6.78 60.90 92.16
CA PHE A 97 -5.70 61.69 92.79
C PHE A 97 -4.49 60.79 93.02
N ALA A 98 -3.30 61.36 92.56
CA ALA A 98 -2.01 60.72 92.87
C ALA A 98 -0.97 61.79 93.21
N ASP A 99 -0.63 61.69 94.55
CA ASP A 99 0.28 62.77 94.99
C ASP A 99 1.71 62.22 95.10
N PHE A 100 2.58 62.79 94.15
CA PHE A 100 3.99 62.32 94.21
C PHE A 100 4.91 63.51 94.43
N SER A 101 4.34 64.45 95.07
CA SER A 101 5.09 65.73 95.20
C SER A 101 6.30 65.54 96.12
N HIS A 102 6.32 64.48 96.85
CA HIS A 102 7.44 64.36 97.82
C HIS A 102 8.47 63.35 97.30
N CYS A 103 8.32 62.98 96.01
CA CYS A 103 9.29 62.02 95.43
C CYS A 103 10.37 62.80 94.68
N SER A 104 11.41 63.17 95.37
CA SER A 104 12.42 64.09 94.81
C SER A 104 13.24 63.41 93.72
N GLU A 105 13.16 62.09 93.67
CA GLU A 105 14.03 61.42 92.66
C GLU A 105 13.20 60.94 91.47
N LEU A 106 11.94 61.38 91.44
CA LEU A 106 11.06 60.91 90.35
C LEU A 106 11.49 61.56 89.03
N CYS A 107 11.86 60.78 88.02
CA CYS A 107 12.35 61.36 86.76
C CYS A 107 11.59 60.79 85.57
N TRP A 108 10.70 59.86 85.85
CA TRP A 108 9.94 59.29 84.72
C TRP A 108 8.51 59.01 85.16
N ILE A 109 7.51 59.69 84.35
CA ILE A 109 6.08 59.43 84.68
C ILE A 109 5.35 59.10 83.37
N LEU A 110 4.82 57.94 83.36
CA LEU A 110 3.95 57.55 82.22
C LEU A 110 2.51 57.35 82.69
N VAL A 111 1.62 58.25 82.14
CA VAL A 111 0.18 58.14 82.51
C VAL A 111 -0.62 57.95 81.21
N ARG A 112 -1.27 56.82 81.09
CA ARG A 112 -2.11 56.55 79.90
C ARG A 112 -3.52 56.13 80.33
N ASN A 113 -4.47 56.75 79.71
CA ASN A 113 -5.89 56.36 79.87
C ASN A 113 -6.34 56.48 81.33
N CYS A 114 -5.95 57.64 81.96
CA CYS A 114 -6.45 57.97 83.32
C CYS A 114 -7.19 59.31 83.26
N PRO A 115 -8.40 59.32 82.78
CA PRO A 115 -9.11 60.54 82.40
C PRO A 115 -9.46 61.41 83.62
N LYS A 116 -9.50 60.77 84.87
CA LYS A 116 -9.96 61.58 86.02
C LYS A 116 -8.75 62.03 86.85
N LEU A 117 -7.53 61.69 86.33
CA LEU A 117 -6.34 61.97 87.17
C LEU A 117 -5.93 63.43 86.99
N LYS A 118 -6.00 64.18 88.05
CA LYS A 118 -5.50 65.57 88.03
C LYS A 118 -4.02 65.60 88.44
N LEU A 119 -3.14 65.86 87.40
CA LEU A 119 -1.70 65.85 87.74
C LEU A 119 -1.31 67.16 88.43
N PHE A 120 -1.14 67.06 89.67
CA PHE A 120 -0.66 68.23 90.44
C PHE A 120 0.82 68.48 90.15
N THR A 121 1.18 69.52 89.27
CA THR A 121 2.58 69.86 88.92
C THR A 121 3.17 70.80 89.97
N PHE A 122 4.45 70.69 90.19
CA PHE A 122 5.29 71.59 91.01
C PHE A 122 4.90 73.06 90.79
N LEU A 123 4.37 73.44 89.60
CA LEU A 123 3.92 74.82 89.32
C LEU A 123 2.62 75.14 90.07
N ASP A 124 1.80 74.13 90.20
CA ASP A 124 0.55 74.33 90.97
C ASP A 124 0.86 74.47 92.47
N SER A 125 1.90 73.77 92.87
CA SER A 125 2.36 73.89 94.27
C SER A 125 2.98 75.26 94.53
N TRP A 126 3.80 75.84 93.59
CA TRP A 126 4.39 77.18 93.77
C TRP A 126 3.31 78.26 93.67
N LYS A 127 2.34 78.08 92.76
CA LYS A 127 1.21 79.05 92.69
C LYS A 127 0.39 79.04 93.99
N GLN A 128 0.28 77.93 94.39
CA GLN A 128 -0.47 77.83 95.66
C GLN A 128 0.35 78.39 96.83
N GLU A 129 1.65 78.08 96.83
CA GLU A 129 2.52 78.63 97.88
C GLU A 129 2.57 80.16 97.80
N ILE A 130 2.63 80.70 96.64
CA ILE A 130 2.55 82.17 96.46
C ILE A 130 1.23 82.71 97.02
N GLN A 131 0.18 81.97 96.70
CA GLN A 131 -1.13 82.45 97.21
C GLN A 131 -1.18 82.36 98.75
N ASN A 132 -0.59 81.24 99.24
CA ASN A 132 -0.55 81.08 100.71
C ASN A 132 0.31 82.20 101.34
N LEU A 133 1.50 82.48 100.79
CA LEU A 133 2.37 83.55 101.32
C LEU A 133 1.71 84.92 101.20
N LYS A 134 0.92 85.12 100.09
CA LYS A 134 0.16 86.39 99.95
C LYS A 134 -0.90 86.53 101.05
N THR A 135 -1.52 85.39 101.29
CA THR A 135 -2.55 85.41 102.35
C THR A 135 -1.90 85.68 103.72
N GLN A 136 -0.75 84.97 103.99
CA GLN A 136 -0.04 85.21 105.27
C GLN A 136 0.38 86.68 105.37
N LEU A 137 0.92 87.22 104.26
CA LEU A 137 1.27 88.65 104.23
C LEU A 137 0.06 89.53 104.54
N ALA A 138 -1.13 89.22 103.94
CA ALA A 138 -2.35 90.01 104.19
C ALA A 138 -2.77 89.92 105.67
N GLU A 139 -2.67 88.73 106.29
CA GLU A 139 -3.04 88.55 107.72
C GLU A 139 -2.08 89.33 108.62
N TYR A 140 -0.77 89.37 108.21
CA TYR A 140 0.20 90.14 109.03
C TYR A 140 -0.04 91.65 108.88
N GLU A 141 -0.38 92.13 107.68
CA GLU A 141 -0.74 93.55 107.48
C GLU A 141 -2.00 93.94 108.28
N ASN A 142 -2.97 92.98 108.45
CA ASN A 142 -4.22 93.26 109.19
C ASN A 142 -4.00 93.19 110.70
N GLN A 143 -3.03 92.36 111.27
CA GLN A 143 -2.68 92.29 112.71
C GLN A 143 -1.98 93.59 113.14
N GLU A 144 -1.29 94.38 112.32
CA GLU A 144 -0.76 95.75 112.54
C GLU A 144 -1.89 96.77 112.69
N ASN A 145 -3.14 96.42 112.05
CA ASN A 145 -4.28 97.37 112.21
C ASN A 145 -5.06 97.09 113.50
N ASN A 146 -4.78 95.87 114.18
CA ASN A 146 -5.59 95.56 115.39
C ASN A 146 -4.72 95.66 116.66
N ALA A 147 -3.27 95.93 116.59
CA ALA A 147 -2.44 96.03 117.80
C ALA A 147 -1.71 97.39 117.82
N SER A 148 -2.30 98.56 117.24
CA SER A 148 -1.68 99.87 117.55
C SER A 148 -2.77 100.93 117.75
N MET A 149 -3.09 101.28 119.09
CA MET A 149 -3.16 102.60 119.75
C MET A 149 -3.30 103.74 118.72
N PRO A 150 -4.49 104.55 118.76
CA PRO A 150 -4.93 105.71 117.97
C PRO A 150 -3.95 106.89 118.09
N GLY A 151 -2.81 106.82 117.36
CA GLY A 151 -2.26 108.17 117.08
C GLY A 151 -0.92 108.05 116.36
N SER A 152 -0.85 107.92 115.04
CA SER A 152 0.17 108.75 114.36
C SER A 152 1.04 107.87 113.45
N TRP A 153 0.77 107.91 112.08
CA TRP A 153 1.49 108.33 110.86
C TRP A 153 0.89 107.58 109.65
N ASN A 154 -0.13 108.20 108.93
CA ASN A 154 -0.44 108.22 107.49
C ASN A 154 0.06 106.96 106.78
N GLU A 155 -0.52 105.81 107.10
CA GLU A 155 -0.44 104.59 106.26
C GLU A 155 -0.84 104.87 104.82
N THR A 156 0.00 105.58 104.03
CA THR A 156 -0.05 105.48 102.55
C THR A 156 -0.53 104.09 102.11
N THR A 157 -1.82 103.77 102.23
CA THR A 157 -2.58 102.76 101.48
C THR A 157 -1.74 102.11 100.38
N SER A 158 -0.72 101.22 100.75
CA SER A 158 -0.09 100.29 99.79
C SER A 158 -0.96 100.07 98.55
N ASP A 159 -0.91 100.99 97.49
CA ASP A 159 -1.43 100.78 96.13
C ASP A 159 -1.13 99.36 95.63
N PRO A 160 -2.13 98.53 95.63
CA PRO A 160 -2.01 97.13 95.17
C PRO A 160 -1.34 97.06 93.79
N SER A 161 -1.10 98.17 93.13
CA SER A 161 -0.53 98.14 91.77
C SER A 161 0.96 98.52 91.81
N GLU A 162 1.51 98.63 92.98
CA GLU A 162 2.92 99.02 93.08
C GLU A 162 3.81 97.78 92.84
N PRO A 163 4.81 97.98 91.97
CA PRO A 163 5.72 96.86 91.70
C PRO A 163 6.39 96.36 93.00
N LEU A 164 6.39 95.01 93.12
CA LEU A 164 6.85 94.31 94.34
C LEU A 164 8.26 94.81 94.75
N ASN A 165 9.09 95.18 93.81
CA ASN A 165 10.46 95.65 94.11
C ASN A 165 10.43 97.02 94.78
N THR A 166 9.52 97.80 94.32
CA THR A 166 9.38 99.15 94.92
C THR A 166 8.81 99.06 96.34
N LYS A 167 7.96 98.07 96.54
CA LYS A 167 7.39 97.84 97.88
C LYS A 167 8.44 97.27 98.84
N ILE A 168 9.26 96.40 98.37
CA ILE A 168 10.34 95.83 99.19
C ILE A 168 11.32 96.93 99.60
N GLN A 169 11.71 97.89 98.71
CA GLN A 169 12.67 98.97 99.00
C GLN A 169 12.07 99.98 99.99
N ARG A 170 10.78 100.24 99.78
CA ARG A 170 10.12 101.16 100.74
C ARG A 170 10.11 100.57 102.16
N LYS A 171 9.77 99.27 102.28
CA LYS A 171 9.70 98.64 103.62
C LYS A 171 11.11 98.50 104.22
N LYS A 172 12.15 98.33 103.41
CA LYS A 172 13.54 98.32 103.93
C LYS A 172 13.93 99.69 104.46
N GLN A 173 13.48 100.72 103.74
CA GLN A 173 13.74 102.10 104.19
C GLN A 173 13.01 102.42 105.49
N GLU A 174 11.73 101.90 105.60
CA GLU A 174 10.95 102.06 106.85
C GLU A 174 11.63 101.31 108.02
N LEU A 175 12.13 100.12 107.70
CA LEU A 175 12.88 99.39 108.76
C LEU A 175 14.13 100.18 109.16
N ALA A 176 14.92 100.82 108.25
CA ALA A 176 16.12 101.61 108.55
C ALA A 176 15.78 102.84 109.40
N ASN A 177 14.62 103.46 109.17
CA ASN A 177 14.18 104.68 109.90
C ASN A 177 13.73 104.34 111.32
N VAL A 178 13.06 103.11 111.55
CA VAL A 178 12.57 102.69 112.89
C VAL A 178 13.76 102.20 113.73
N ARG A 179 14.89 101.70 113.15
CA ARG A 179 16.12 101.28 113.86
C ARG A 179 16.88 102.50 114.39
N ASP A 180 16.79 103.69 113.72
CA ASP A 180 17.60 104.88 114.03
C ASP A 180 16.84 105.84 114.95
N ASN A 181 15.45 105.59 115.34
CA ASN A 181 14.68 106.70 115.96
C ASN A 181 13.73 106.14 117.01
N THR A 182 13.78 104.72 117.50
CA THR A 182 12.80 104.29 118.51
C THR A 182 13.11 102.86 118.95
N ARG A 183 13.09 102.38 120.37
CA ARG A 183 13.15 101.03 120.99
C ARG A 183 11.92 100.20 120.60
N GLN A 184 11.34 100.34 119.37
CA GLN A 184 10.12 99.57 118.99
C GLN A 184 10.55 98.26 118.30
N PRO A 185 9.76 97.19 118.53
CA PRO A 185 10.02 95.85 117.98
C PRO A 185 9.93 95.83 116.44
N THR A 186 11.06 95.42 115.64
CA THR A 186 11.23 95.45 114.17
C THR A 186 11.02 94.05 113.59
N LYS A 187 10.67 93.18 114.43
CA LYS A 187 10.52 91.77 114.00
C LYS A 187 9.46 91.64 112.90
N HIS A 188 8.49 92.39 112.95
CA HIS A 188 7.37 92.24 111.99
C HIS A 188 7.74 92.82 110.63
N LEU A 189 8.48 93.90 110.61
CA LEU A 189 8.91 94.52 109.34
C LEU A 189 9.99 93.67 108.66
N ARG A 190 10.83 92.96 109.48
CA ARG A 190 11.85 92.06 108.89
C ARG A 190 11.20 90.82 108.26
N LYS A 191 10.15 90.27 108.97
CA LYS A 191 9.44 89.11 108.40
C LYS A 191 8.64 89.50 107.15
N GLU A 192 8.05 90.71 107.12
CA GLU A 192 7.31 91.18 105.92
C GLU A 192 8.27 91.36 104.73
N ILE A 193 9.46 91.95 104.97
CA ILE A 193 10.44 92.13 103.87
C ILE A 193 10.91 90.75 103.39
N GLU A 194 11.15 89.79 104.31
CA GLU A 194 11.55 88.42 103.93
C GLU A 194 10.47 87.76 103.04
N LEU A 195 9.16 87.94 103.46
CA LEU A 195 8.09 87.30 102.66
C LEU A 195 7.99 87.97 101.28
N LEU A 196 8.23 89.28 101.24
CA LEU A 196 8.12 89.99 99.95
C LEU A 196 9.29 89.60 99.05
N GLU A 197 10.46 89.42 99.61
CA GLU A 197 11.62 88.99 98.78
C GLU A 197 11.41 87.57 98.26
N LYS A 198 10.85 86.70 99.13
CA LYS A 198 10.54 85.34 98.66
C LYS A 198 9.49 85.33 97.55
N ILE A 199 8.48 86.24 97.66
CA ILE A 199 7.44 86.32 96.60
C ILE A 199 8.08 86.83 95.30
N GLN A 200 9.02 87.76 95.44
CA GLN A 200 9.65 88.31 94.22
C GLN A 200 10.50 87.24 93.53
N THR A 201 11.28 86.51 94.28
CA THR A 201 12.10 85.42 93.69
C THR A 201 11.19 84.38 93.00
N LEU A 202 10.10 84.03 93.66
CA LEU A 202 9.21 83.03 93.04
C LEU A 202 8.51 83.59 91.80
N GLU A 203 8.23 84.93 91.79
CA GLU A 203 7.59 85.51 90.59
C GLU A 203 8.57 85.53 89.41
N ASN A 204 9.83 85.76 89.76
CA ASN A 204 10.82 85.71 88.66
C ASN A 204 10.98 84.30 88.11
N LYS A 205 11.01 83.35 89.01
CA LYS A 205 11.11 81.95 88.54
C LYS A 205 9.90 81.55 87.69
N VAL A 206 8.72 82.03 88.08
CA VAL A 206 7.51 81.70 87.29
C VAL A 206 7.60 82.36 85.91
N SER A 207 8.02 83.58 85.94
CA SER A 207 8.10 84.28 84.63
C SER A 207 9.11 83.59 83.71
N GLU A 208 10.31 83.25 84.23
CA GLU A 208 11.31 82.52 83.42
C GLU A 208 10.74 81.20 82.88
N GLN A 209 10.02 80.53 83.70
CA GLN A 209 9.48 79.24 83.22
C GLN A 209 8.37 79.46 82.19
N GLU A 210 7.67 80.53 82.34
CA GLU A 210 6.62 80.79 81.35
C GLU A 210 7.24 81.10 79.98
N THR A 211 8.34 81.80 80.02
CA THR A 211 9.01 82.09 78.74
C THR A 211 9.56 80.79 78.11
N LYS A 212 10.15 79.97 78.96
CA LYS A 212 10.64 78.68 78.43
C LYS A 212 9.49 77.82 77.90
N GLU A 213 8.34 77.84 78.60
CA GLU A 213 7.18 77.06 78.11
C GLU A 213 6.72 77.58 76.74
N THR A 214 6.75 78.87 76.65
CA THR A 214 6.30 79.39 75.35
C THR A 214 7.29 78.99 74.24
N SER A 215 8.56 79.11 74.50
CA SER A 215 9.56 78.68 73.51
C SER A 215 9.40 77.19 73.15
N TYR A 216 9.22 76.33 74.14
CA TYR A 216 9.01 74.91 73.85
C TYR A 216 7.74 74.67 73.05
N GLN A 217 6.74 75.41 73.34
CA GLN A 217 5.49 75.22 72.57
C GLN A 217 5.68 75.62 71.10
N GLN A 218 6.46 76.65 70.88
CA GLN A 218 6.72 77.02 69.47
C GLN A 218 7.55 75.96 68.76
N GLN A 219 8.54 75.43 69.48
CA GLN A 219 9.34 74.36 68.87
C GLN A 219 8.48 73.13 68.55
N ILE A 220 7.59 72.83 69.45
CA ILE A 220 6.71 71.66 69.20
C ILE A 220 5.83 71.91 67.96
N GLN A 221 5.40 73.11 67.85
CA GLN A 221 4.53 73.38 66.68
C GLN A 221 5.34 73.29 65.38
N GLN A 222 6.57 73.77 65.46
CA GLN A 222 7.41 73.69 64.24
C GLN A 222 7.71 72.23 63.89
N LYS A 223 8.03 71.48 64.88
CA LYS A 223 8.35 70.06 64.58
C LYS A 223 7.10 69.30 64.13
N GLU A 224 5.94 69.70 64.64
CA GLU A 224 4.70 69.05 64.17
C GLU A 224 4.43 69.37 62.69
N ALA A 225 4.73 70.58 62.32
CA ALA A 225 4.53 70.92 60.89
C ALA A 225 5.50 70.13 60.00
N GLN A 226 6.75 70.00 60.48
CA GLN A 226 7.72 69.22 59.70
C GLN A 226 7.30 67.75 59.59
N ILE A 227 6.82 67.25 60.74
CA ILE A 227 6.35 65.84 60.71
C ILE A 227 5.19 65.69 59.72
N ASN A 228 4.40 66.64 59.70
CA ASN A 228 3.25 66.52 58.78
C ASN A 228 3.70 66.60 57.31
N ALA A 229 4.68 67.46 57.04
CA ALA A 229 5.17 67.56 55.66
C ALA A 229 5.85 66.25 55.24
N LYS A 230 6.62 65.74 56.15
CA LYS A 230 7.28 64.47 55.79
C LYS A 230 6.27 63.32 55.64
N GLN A 231 5.26 63.39 56.42
CA GLN A 231 4.22 62.35 56.27
C GLN A 231 3.51 62.45 54.91
N THR A 232 3.26 63.59 54.47
CA THR A 232 2.63 63.75 53.15
C THR A 232 3.57 63.26 52.04
N GLU A 233 4.84 63.60 52.19
CA GLU A 233 5.80 63.11 51.18
C GLU A 233 5.86 61.57 51.17
N ILE A 234 5.90 61.00 52.35
CA ILE A 234 5.90 59.53 52.41
C ILE A 234 4.65 58.96 51.74
N ASN A 235 3.58 59.61 51.94
CA ASN A 235 2.35 59.08 51.30
C ASN A 235 2.44 59.19 49.77
N ARG A 236 2.97 60.28 49.25
CA ARG A 236 3.09 60.43 47.79
C ARG A 236 4.05 59.38 47.22
N LEU A 237 5.14 59.21 47.90
CA LEU A 237 6.11 58.22 47.39
C LEU A 237 5.52 56.80 47.43
N ASN A 238 4.82 56.52 48.46
CA ASN A 238 4.18 55.20 48.52
C ASN A 238 3.16 54.99 47.39
N GLU A 239 2.44 55.99 47.09
CA GLU A 239 1.47 55.85 45.97
C GLU A 239 2.21 55.67 44.63
N ALA A 240 3.27 56.47 44.47
CA ALA A 240 4.04 56.31 43.22
C ALA A 240 4.63 54.90 43.13
N LYS A 241 5.16 54.49 44.25
CA LYS A 241 5.70 53.12 44.26
C LYS A 241 4.61 52.09 43.93
N THR A 242 3.50 52.19 44.55
CA THR A 242 2.42 51.22 44.27
C THR A 242 1.99 51.29 42.79
N ASN A 243 1.89 52.46 42.23
CA ASN A 243 1.50 52.57 40.81
C ASN A 243 2.57 51.93 39.90
N ALA A 244 3.83 52.22 40.28
CA ALA A 244 4.89 51.60 39.47
C ALA A 244 4.85 50.07 39.56
N GLU A 245 4.64 49.56 40.73
CA GLU A 245 4.55 48.10 40.90
C GLU A 245 3.37 47.51 40.10
N THR A 246 2.30 48.17 40.18
CA THR A 246 1.13 47.67 39.42
C THR A 246 1.41 47.69 37.91
N ASN A 247 2.01 48.77 37.42
CA ASN A 247 2.31 48.84 35.97
C ASN A 247 3.30 47.75 35.55
N LEU A 248 4.30 47.60 36.37
CA LEU A 248 5.28 46.55 36.03
C LEU A 248 4.63 45.16 36.08
N ASN A 249 3.80 44.94 37.04
CA ASN A 249 3.11 43.63 37.10
C ASN A 249 2.22 43.40 35.88
N ASN A 250 1.57 44.42 35.46
CA ASN A 250 0.72 44.24 34.25
C ASN A 250 1.60 43.95 33.02
N THR A 251 2.75 44.67 32.94
CA THR A 251 3.64 44.40 31.81
C THR A 251 4.18 42.96 31.86
N ILE A 252 4.55 42.56 33.06
CA ILE A 252 5.05 41.18 33.22
C ILE A 252 3.95 40.18 32.83
N THR A 253 2.79 40.42 33.25
CA THR A 253 1.69 39.50 32.90
C THR A 253 1.46 39.48 31.39
N GLY A 254 1.49 40.71 30.75
CA GLY A 254 1.32 40.76 29.28
C GLY A 254 2.44 39.98 28.56
N LEU A 255 3.67 40.21 29.02
CA LEU A 255 4.79 39.52 28.37
C LEU A 255 4.70 38.01 28.58
N ASN A 256 4.28 37.59 29.72
CA ASN A 256 4.12 36.14 29.96
C ASN A 256 3.04 35.53 29.06
N ARG A 257 2.02 36.24 28.83
CA ARG A 257 1.00 35.72 27.90
C ARG A 257 1.56 35.59 26.48
N GLN A 258 2.36 36.63 26.11
CA GLN A 258 2.96 36.55 24.75
C GLN A 258 3.91 35.35 24.64
N ILE A 259 4.64 35.18 25.69
CA ILE A 259 5.58 34.04 25.67
C ILE A 259 4.80 32.71 25.58
N GLU A 260 3.77 32.60 26.27
CA GLU A 260 2.99 31.35 26.21
C GLU A 260 2.37 31.14 24.83
N ASN A 261 1.90 32.24 24.27
CA ASN A 261 1.33 32.10 22.91
C ASN A 261 2.41 31.67 21.91
N LEU A 262 3.58 32.28 22.05
CA LEU A 262 4.65 31.88 21.12
C LEU A 262 5.06 30.42 21.34
N LYS A 263 5.10 30.01 22.52
CA LYS A 263 5.39 28.60 22.79
C LYS A 263 4.36 27.66 22.14
N LYS A 264 3.13 28.03 22.28
CA LYS A 264 2.07 27.19 21.69
C LYS A 264 2.20 27.17 20.15
N THR A 265 2.45 28.37 19.60
CA THR A 265 2.56 28.42 18.12
C THR A 265 3.78 27.62 17.66
N ASN A 266 4.85 27.78 18.35
CA ASN A 266 6.05 27.00 17.97
C ASN A 266 5.80 25.49 18.11
N GLN A 267 5.16 25.12 19.15
CA GLN A 267 4.85 23.68 19.31
C GLN A 267 3.93 23.17 18.19
N GLN A 268 2.99 23.96 17.77
CA GLN A 268 2.10 23.53 16.66
C GLN A 268 2.90 23.40 15.36
N GLU A 269 3.78 24.34 15.14
CA GLU A 269 4.59 24.25 13.90
C GLU A 269 5.49 23.02 13.95
N LYS A 270 6.08 22.80 15.09
CA LYS A 270 6.90 21.58 15.23
C LYS A 270 6.06 20.32 14.93
N ASP A 271 4.89 20.26 15.48
CA ASP A 271 4.03 19.09 15.23
C ASP A 271 3.69 18.98 13.73
N LYS A 272 3.40 20.10 13.10
CA LYS A 272 3.09 20.07 11.66
C LYS A 272 4.28 19.56 10.85
N LEU A 273 5.45 20.09 11.21
CA LEU A 273 6.63 19.66 10.44
C LEU A 273 6.93 18.18 10.70
N THR A 274 6.80 17.82 11.89
CA THR A 274 7.00 16.38 12.19
C THR A 274 6.02 15.51 11.40
N GLN A 275 4.80 15.93 11.37
CA GLN A 275 3.81 15.15 10.58
C GLN A 275 4.19 15.12 9.09
N GLU A 276 4.58 16.32 8.53
CA GLU A 276 4.97 16.35 7.11
C GLU A 276 6.17 15.43 6.85
N LEU A 277 7.12 15.43 7.78
CA LEU A 277 8.30 14.56 7.60
C LEU A 277 7.90 13.08 7.67
N THR A 278 7.07 12.80 8.56
CA THR A 278 6.61 11.40 8.64
C THR A 278 5.89 10.97 7.36
N ASN A 279 5.02 11.84 6.88
CA ASN A 279 4.31 11.47 5.64
C ASN A 279 5.29 11.30 4.47
N LEU A 280 6.24 12.24 4.37
CA LEU A 280 7.21 12.12 3.26
C LEU A 280 8.02 10.82 3.40
N ARG A 281 8.40 10.57 4.62
CA ARG A 281 9.15 9.32 4.83
C ARG A 281 8.31 8.09 4.45
N THR A 282 7.07 8.06 4.89
CA THR A 282 6.22 6.89 4.58
C THR A 282 5.99 6.79 3.07
N ASN A 283 5.72 7.95 2.42
CA ASN A 283 5.45 7.89 0.96
C ASN A 283 6.71 7.47 0.20
N SER A 284 7.80 8.03 0.63
CA SER A 284 9.03 7.67 -0.10
C SER A 284 9.38 6.19 0.13
N GLU A 285 9.24 5.70 1.32
CA GLU A 285 9.50 4.26 1.58
C GLU A 285 8.60 3.37 0.73
N GLN A 286 7.37 3.79 0.66
CA GLN A 286 6.47 2.98 -0.18
C GLN A 286 6.91 3.00 -1.65
N THR A 287 7.26 4.19 -2.14
CA THR A 287 7.71 4.29 -3.55
C THR A 287 8.96 3.43 -3.76
N ILE A 288 9.87 3.55 -2.83
CA ILE A 288 11.10 2.75 -2.96
C ILE A 288 10.75 1.26 -2.98
N THR A 289 9.89 0.84 -2.09
CA THR A 289 9.47 -0.57 -2.10
C THR A 289 8.84 -0.97 -3.43
N ASN A 290 7.94 -0.13 -3.95
CA ASN A 290 7.29 -0.47 -5.24
C ASN A 290 8.34 -0.56 -6.36
N LEU A 291 9.26 0.41 -6.36
CA LEU A 291 10.27 0.38 -7.42
C LEU A 291 11.15 -0.87 -7.30
N GLN A 292 11.51 -1.21 -6.11
CA GLN A 292 12.29 -2.45 -5.91
C GLN A 292 11.54 -3.67 -6.42
N GLN A 293 10.24 -3.71 -6.15
CA GLN A 293 9.47 -4.85 -6.68
C GLN A 293 9.47 -4.85 -8.21
N GLU A 294 9.27 -3.66 -8.81
CA GLU A 294 9.27 -3.59 -10.28
C GLU A 294 10.63 -4.06 -10.84
N ILE A 295 11.70 -3.60 -10.18
CA ILE A 295 13.03 -4.01 -10.68
C ILE A 295 13.17 -5.53 -10.57
N THR A 296 12.74 -6.07 -9.49
CA THR A 296 12.83 -7.54 -9.35
C THR A 296 12.03 -8.24 -10.45
N GLN A 297 10.85 -7.73 -10.73
CA GLN A 297 10.05 -8.38 -11.80
C GLN A 297 10.76 -8.27 -13.16
N LEU A 298 11.24 -7.08 -13.41
CA LEU A 298 11.91 -6.91 -14.71
C LEU A 298 13.15 -7.81 -14.78
N THR A 299 13.84 -7.84 -13.71
CA THR A 299 15.02 -8.73 -13.68
C THR A 299 14.62 -10.19 -13.96
N ASN A 300 13.61 -10.68 -13.30
CA ASN A 300 13.17 -12.06 -13.55
C ASN A 300 12.72 -12.26 -15.01
N THR A 301 11.95 -11.27 -15.51
CA THR A 301 11.49 -11.39 -16.91
C THR A 301 12.70 -11.42 -17.86
N SER A 302 13.58 -10.48 -17.68
CA SER A 302 14.78 -10.47 -18.55
C SER A 302 15.54 -11.80 -18.46
N LYS A 303 15.73 -12.33 -17.26
CA LYS A 303 16.38 -13.65 -17.12
C LYS A 303 15.64 -14.73 -17.91
N ARG A 304 14.33 -14.78 -17.81
CA ARG A 304 13.56 -15.80 -18.56
C ARG A 304 13.74 -15.62 -20.07
N GLU A 305 13.64 -14.34 -20.47
CA GLU A 305 13.79 -14.11 -21.93
C GLU A 305 15.19 -14.55 -22.39
N LYS A 306 16.16 -14.17 -21.56
CA LYS A 306 17.51 -14.61 -21.94
C LYS A 306 17.59 -16.15 -22.06
N GLU A 307 17.03 -16.85 -21.07
CA GLU A 307 17.05 -18.33 -21.14
C GLU A 307 16.30 -18.84 -22.38
N ALA A 308 15.17 -18.25 -22.73
CA ALA A 308 14.40 -18.68 -23.92
C ALA A 308 15.22 -18.45 -25.21
N LEU A 309 15.81 -17.24 -25.21
CA LEU A 309 16.59 -16.97 -26.44
C LEU A 309 17.78 -17.93 -26.53
N GLN A 310 18.40 -18.13 -25.42
CA GLN A 310 19.51 -19.11 -25.41
C GLN A 310 19.05 -20.48 -25.94
N LYS A 311 17.93 -20.95 -25.51
CA LYS A 311 17.42 -22.24 -26.03
C LYS A 311 17.18 -22.17 -27.54
N GLN A 312 16.58 -21.08 -28.01
CA GLN A 312 16.35 -20.95 -29.47
C GLN A 312 17.69 -20.98 -30.24
N VAL A 313 18.61 -20.17 -29.62
CA VAL A 313 19.90 -20.13 -30.33
C VAL A 313 20.49 -21.55 -30.37
N ASN A 314 20.48 -22.24 -29.29
CA ASN A 314 21.00 -23.62 -29.29
C ASN A 314 20.27 -24.51 -30.31
N GLN A 315 18.96 -24.37 -30.36
CA GLN A 315 18.20 -25.19 -31.33
C GLN A 315 18.60 -24.83 -32.77
N LEU A 316 18.65 -23.59 -33.07
CA LEU A 316 19.04 -23.19 -34.45
C LEU A 316 20.44 -23.71 -34.77
N GLN A 317 21.28 -23.64 -33.83
CA GLN A 317 22.62 -24.23 -34.06
C GLN A 317 22.54 -25.72 -34.40
N ILE A 318 21.78 -26.42 -33.66
CA ILE A 318 21.60 -27.86 -33.96
C ILE A 318 21.03 -28.01 -35.39
N ASP A 319 19.96 -27.24 -35.70
CA ASP A 319 19.35 -27.36 -37.04
C ASP A 319 20.37 -27.02 -38.13
N LEU A 320 21.10 -25.97 -37.88
CA LEU A 320 22.07 -25.59 -38.90
C LEU A 320 23.08 -26.73 -39.11
N THR A 321 23.60 -27.25 -38.03
CA THR A 321 24.54 -28.39 -38.18
C THR A 321 23.89 -29.54 -38.95
N ALA A 322 22.66 -29.92 -38.62
CA ALA A 322 21.95 -31.00 -39.35
C ALA A 322 21.84 -30.67 -40.85
N LYS A 323 21.44 -29.39 -41.13
CA LYS A 323 21.29 -29.04 -42.56
C LYS A 323 22.65 -29.08 -43.27
N THR A 324 23.65 -28.61 -42.55
CA THR A 324 24.99 -28.67 -43.16
C THR A 324 25.36 -30.13 -43.47
N GLU A 325 25.11 -31.04 -42.52
CA GLU A 325 25.39 -32.46 -42.79
C GLU A 325 24.54 -33.00 -43.95
N ALA A 326 23.26 -32.65 -43.95
CA ALA A 326 22.42 -33.09 -45.09
C ALA A 326 22.98 -32.58 -46.41
N GLU A 327 23.33 -31.30 -46.42
CA GLU A 327 23.90 -30.75 -47.68
C GLU A 327 25.16 -31.54 -48.08
N LYS A 328 26.02 -31.80 -47.12
CA LYS A 328 27.19 -32.63 -47.43
C LYS A 328 26.79 -33.98 -48.06
N GLN A 329 25.76 -34.60 -47.47
CA GLN A 329 25.31 -35.89 -48.03
C GLN A 329 24.78 -35.71 -49.47
N LEU A 330 23.97 -34.67 -49.65
CA LEU A 330 23.44 -34.46 -50.99
C LEU A 330 24.58 -34.20 -51.99
N GLN A 331 25.58 -33.38 -51.55
CA GLN A 331 26.72 -33.14 -52.44
C GLN A 331 27.43 -34.46 -52.79
N GLU A 332 27.61 -35.28 -51.76
CA GLU A 332 28.21 -36.59 -52.06
C GLU A 332 27.36 -37.39 -53.06
N GLN A 333 26.05 -37.38 -52.83
CA GLN A 333 25.18 -38.08 -53.81
C GLN A 333 25.31 -37.47 -55.21
N LYS A 334 25.29 -36.16 -55.26
CA LYS A 334 25.44 -35.50 -56.58
C LYS A 334 26.73 -35.96 -57.26
N THR A 335 27.85 -35.93 -56.54
CA THR A 335 29.12 -36.37 -57.13
C THR A 335 29.03 -37.82 -57.62
N ALA A 336 28.42 -38.72 -56.81
CA ALA A 336 28.23 -40.12 -57.24
C ALA A 336 27.42 -40.21 -58.54
N LEU A 337 26.29 -39.46 -58.53
CA LEU A 337 25.44 -39.53 -59.76
C LEU A 337 26.21 -38.97 -60.96
N GLU A 338 26.95 -37.87 -60.78
CA GLU A 338 27.75 -37.33 -61.90
C GLU A 338 28.72 -38.39 -62.43
N LYS A 339 29.34 -39.08 -61.46
CA LYS A 339 30.22 -40.17 -61.91
C LYS A 339 29.45 -41.22 -62.72
N GLN A 340 28.28 -41.61 -62.20
CA GLN A 340 27.48 -42.60 -62.94
C GLN A 340 27.12 -42.09 -64.33
N ILE A 341 26.71 -40.83 -64.45
CA ILE A 341 26.34 -40.29 -65.77
C ILE A 341 27.58 -40.34 -66.68
N LYS A 342 28.74 -39.97 -66.10
CA LYS A 342 29.94 -40.01 -66.96
C LYS A 342 30.22 -41.44 -67.43
N GLU A 343 30.04 -42.39 -66.58
CA GLU A 343 30.22 -43.79 -66.99
C GLU A 343 29.21 -44.22 -68.05
N LEU A 344 27.99 -43.91 -67.76
CA LEU A 344 26.97 -44.24 -68.77
C LEU A 344 27.28 -43.57 -70.11
N GLU A 345 27.71 -42.32 -70.12
CA GLU A 345 28.05 -41.65 -71.39
C GLU A 345 29.18 -42.40 -72.10
N LYS A 346 30.17 -42.80 -71.29
CA LYS A 346 31.22 -43.63 -71.89
C LYS A 346 30.66 -44.92 -72.50
N SER A 347 29.86 -45.62 -71.73
CA SER A 347 29.24 -46.85 -72.26
C SER A 347 28.41 -46.57 -73.52
N LYS A 348 27.57 -45.48 -73.40
CA LYS A 348 26.80 -45.13 -74.61
C LYS A 348 27.74 -44.93 -75.81
N LYS A 349 28.80 -44.12 -75.69
CA LYS A 349 29.75 -43.90 -76.79
C LYS A 349 30.34 -45.24 -77.28
N LEU A 350 30.68 -46.09 -76.34
CA LEU A 350 31.19 -47.41 -76.75
C LEU A 350 30.14 -48.21 -77.53
N ALA A 351 28.94 -48.17 -77.02
CA ALA A 351 27.88 -48.91 -77.74
C ALA A 351 27.66 -48.30 -79.13
N GLU A 352 27.62 -46.94 -79.20
CA GLU A 352 27.43 -46.31 -80.52
C GLU A 352 28.58 -46.71 -81.47
N GLU A 353 29.81 -46.73 -80.91
CA GLU A 353 30.94 -47.16 -81.77
C GLU A 353 30.76 -48.61 -82.21
N LYS A 354 30.34 -49.46 -81.30
CA LYS A 354 30.07 -50.87 -81.67
C LYS A 354 28.97 -50.96 -82.74
N LEU A 355 27.90 -50.28 -82.50
CA LEU A 355 26.79 -50.32 -83.49
C LEU A 355 27.29 -49.82 -84.86
N LEU A 356 28.06 -48.75 -84.87
CA LEU A 356 28.61 -48.26 -86.14
C LEU A 356 29.49 -49.32 -86.80
N LYS A 357 30.27 -49.92 -86.03
CA LYS A 357 31.11 -51.02 -86.58
C LYS A 357 30.24 -52.16 -87.14
N GLU A 358 29.27 -52.58 -86.36
CA GLU A 358 28.37 -53.64 -86.86
C GLU A 358 27.64 -53.21 -88.13
N ARG A 359 27.15 -51.97 -88.17
CA ARG A 359 26.50 -51.45 -89.39
C ARG A 359 27.48 -51.47 -90.57
N GLN A 360 28.68 -51.08 -90.34
CA GLN A 360 29.69 -51.10 -91.42
C GLN A 360 29.96 -52.54 -91.88
N GLU A 361 30.06 -53.44 -90.94
CA GLU A 361 30.25 -54.86 -91.31
C GLU A 361 29.04 -55.40 -92.07
N ALA A 362 27.86 -55.09 -91.58
CA ALA A 362 26.64 -55.51 -92.31
C ALA A 362 26.61 -54.91 -93.73
N PHE A 363 27.03 -53.67 -93.80
CA PHE A 363 27.06 -53.04 -95.13
C PHE A 363 28.10 -53.73 -96.02
N GLN A 364 29.22 -54.08 -95.54
CA GLN A 364 30.23 -54.78 -96.34
C GLN A 364 29.74 -56.17 -96.75
N GLU A 365 29.07 -56.85 -95.81
CA GLU A 365 28.46 -58.15 -96.14
C GLU A 365 27.37 -58.01 -97.22
N TRP A 366 26.57 -57.01 -96.95
CA TRP A 366 25.58 -56.74 -98.02
C TRP A 366 26.28 -56.47 -99.36
N GLU A 367 27.37 -55.73 -99.47
CA GLU A 367 28.09 -55.45 -100.73
C GLU A 367 28.67 -56.74 -101.33
N LYS A 368 29.15 -57.55 -100.52
CA LYS A 368 29.64 -58.86 -101.00
C LYS A 368 28.50 -59.69 -101.60
N GLU A 369 27.41 -59.70 -100.94
CA GLU A 369 26.23 -60.42 -101.44
C GLU A 369 25.70 -59.80 -102.74
N LYS A 370 25.69 -58.49 -102.77
CA LYS A 370 25.30 -57.82 -104.02
C LYS A 370 26.26 -58.21 -105.17
N THR A 371 27.57 -58.25 -104.99
CA THR A 371 28.55 -58.65 -106.01
C THR A 371 28.33 -60.13 -106.40
N ASN A 372 28.03 -60.98 -105.47
CA ASN A 372 27.70 -62.39 -105.75
C ASN A 372 26.44 -62.52 -106.62
N LEU A 373 25.48 -61.73 -106.28
CA LEU A 373 24.24 -61.80 -107.08
C LEU A 373 24.47 -61.21 -108.48
N GLU A 374 25.32 -60.22 -108.62
CA GLU A 374 25.67 -59.65 -109.94
C GLU A 374 26.48 -60.66 -110.77
N GLN A 375 27.27 -61.48 -110.19
CA GLN A 375 28.00 -62.57 -110.87
C GLN A 375 27.05 -63.70 -111.29
N GLN A 376 26.04 -63.91 -110.48
CA GLN A 376 25.01 -64.92 -110.85
C GLN A 376 24.15 -64.42 -112.03
N ILE A 377 23.96 -63.16 -112.20
CA ILE A 377 23.18 -62.56 -113.32
C ILE A 377 24.06 -62.56 -114.58
N ILE A 378 25.35 -62.50 -114.54
CA ILE A 378 26.27 -62.58 -115.70
C ILE A 378 26.41 -64.05 -116.13
N LYS A 379 26.28 -65.00 -115.26
CA LYS A 379 26.30 -66.45 -115.59
C LYS A 379 24.97 -66.90 -116.20
N LEU A 380 23.90 -66.29 -115.85
CA LEU A 380 22.57 -66.62 -116.39
C LEU A 380 22.35 -65.93 -117.74
N ASN A 381 23.06 -64.91 -118.09
CA ASN A 381 22.99 -64.20 -119.39
C ASN A 381 23.95 -64.83 -120.40
N THR A 382 24.92 -65.59 -120.05
CA THR A 382 25.83 -66.38 -120.91
C THR A 382 25.22 -67.75 -121.22
N GLU A 383 24.27 -68.26 -120.46
CA GLU A 383 23.53 -69.52 -120.67
C GLU A 383 22.26 -69.28 -121.50
N HIS A 384 21.70 -68.06 -121.57
CA HIS A 384 20.57 -67.66 -122.42
C HIS A 384 21.05 -67.33 -123.84
N THR A 385 22.36 -67.01 -124.16
CA THR A 385 22.96 -66.76 -125.49
C THR A 385 23.53 -68.05 -126.07
N ARG A 386 23.71 -69.18 -125.42
CA ARG A 386 24.11 -70.54 -125.83
C ARG A 386 22.88 -71.38 -126.17
N ILE A 387 21.62 -71.08 -125.70
CA ILE A 387 20.35 -71.78 -125.96
C ILE A 387 19.62 -71.08 -127.10
N LEU A 388 20.00 -69.91 -127.66
CA LEU A 388 19.43 -69.15 -128.79
C LEU A 388 20.26 -69.37 -130.06
N GLU A 389 21.46 -70.03 -130.04
CA GLU A 389 22.32 -70.37 -131.20
C GLU A 389 22.33 -71.87 -131.44
N GLU A 390 21.67 -72.74 -130.54
CA GLU A 390 21.44 -74.20 -130.64
C GLU A 390 19.99 -74.49 -131.04
N ASN A 391 19.04 -73.41 -131.26
CA ASN A 391 17.62 -73.49 -131.68
C ASN A 391 17.44 -72.89 -133.07
N LYS A 392 18.50 -72.37 -133.85
CA LYS A 392 18.57 -71.83 -135.23
C LYS A 392 19.30 -72.82 -136.14
N LEU A 393 19.86 -74.06 -135.69
CA LEU A 393 20.55 -75.09 -136.49
C LEU A 393 19.80 -76.42 -136.38
N THR A 394 18.57 -76.47 -135.59
CA THR A 394 17.75 -77.67 -135.39
C THR A 394 16.33 -77.41 -135.89
N HIS A 395 16.00 -76.18 -136.54
CA HIS A 395 14.70 -75.75 -137.13
C HIS A 395 14.87 -75.46 -138.62
N SER A 396 16.09 -75.62 -139.32
CA SER A 396 16.40 -75.50 -140.75
C SER A 396 16.78 -76.87 -141.33
N GLN A 397 16.75 -78.08 -140.50
CA GLN A 397 17.02 -79.49 -140.87
C GLN A 397 15.82 -80.37 -140.52
N GLU A 398 14.52 -79.77 -139.98
CA GLU A 398 13.25 -80.44 -139.67
C GLU A 398 12.12 -79.87 -140.53
N ILE A 399 12.40 -78.80 -141.57
CA ILE A 399 11.46 -78.16 -142.51
C ILE A 399 11.86 -78.57 -143.94
N ALA A 400 12.94 -79.45 -144.24
CA ALA A 400 13.31 -80.03 -145.54
C ALA A 400 13.08 -81.55 -145.53
N GLN A 401 12.60 -82.21 -144.34
CA GLN A 401 12.31 -83.66 -144.20
C GLN A 401 10.83 -83.88 -143.88
N GLN A 402 9.90 -82.80 -143.73
CA GLN A 402 8.44 -82.80 -143.51
C GLN A 402 7.72 -82.22 -144.74
N GLU A 403 8.42 -81.81 -145.91
CA GLU A 403 7.90 -81.34 -147.22
C GLU A 403 8.16 -82.40 -148.29
N GLN A 404 8.74 -83.64 -148.05
CA GLN A 404 8.86 -84.77 -149.01
C GLN A 404 8.15 -86.01 -148.45
N LYS A 405 7.69 -86.00 -147.05
CA LYS A 405 6.84 -87.05 -146.43
C LYS A 405 5.36 -86.64 -146.49
N LEU A 406 4.93 -85.39 -147.02
CA LEU A 406 3.58 -84.84 -147.31
C LEU A 406 3.30 -84.89 -148.81
N LYS A 407 4.25 -85.30 -149.75
CA LYS A 407 4.03 -85.57 -151.19
C LYS A 407 3.93 -87.07 -151.46
N ASP A 408 4.18 -88.00 -150.45
CA ASP A 408 4.14 -89.49 -150.53
C ASP A 408 3.04 -90.04 -149.63
N THR A 409 2.20 -89.17 -148.83
CA THR A 409 1.03 -89.51 -147.98
C THR A 409 -0.23 -88.88 -148.58
N GLU A 410 -0.19 -88.09 -149.73
CA GLU A 410 -1.29 -87.54 -150.54
C GLU A 410 -1.51 -88.40 -151.80
N ALA A 411 -0.63 -89.49 -152.16
CA ALA A 411 -0.81 -90.49 -153.24
C ALA A 411 -1.21 -91.85 -152.66
N THR A 412 -1.23 -92.06 -151.24
CA THR A 412 -1.59 -93.30 -150.53
C THR A 412 -2.95 -93.12 -149.82
N LEU A 413 -3.62 -91.93 -149.87
CA LEU A 413 -4.96 -91.57 -149.35
C LEU A 413 -5.92 -91.33 -150.52
N ALA A 414 -5.51 -91.38 -151.91
CA ALA A 414 -6.32 -91.42 -153.14
C ALA A 414 -6.48 -92.86 -153.64
N GLN A 415 -5.81 -93.96 -153.02
CA GLN A 415 -5.83 -95.42 -153.30
C GLN A 415 -6.56 -96.16 -152.17
N LYS A 416 -6.89 -95.56 -151.01
CA LYS A 416 -7.66 -96.12 -149.87
C LYS A 416 -9.09 -95.56 -149.85
N ILE A 417 -9.49 -94.61 -150.85
CA ILE A 417 -10.85 -94.07 -151.10
C ILE A 417 -11.44 -94.75 -152.35
N LYS A 418 -10.75 -95.65 -153.14
CA LYS A 418 -11.23 -96.46 -154.28
C LYS A 418 -11.34 -97.94 -153.87
N GLU A 419 -10.84 -98.43 -152.68
CA GLU A 419 -10.89 -99.76 -152.03
C GLU A 419 -11.99 -99.79 -150.96
N LEU A 420 -12.62 -98.59 -150.56
CA LEU A 420 -13.84 -98.41 -149.73
C LEU A 420 -15.07 -98.23 -150.62
N GLU A 421 -15.00 -98.28 -152.04
CA GLU A 421 -16.11 -98.23 -153.02
C GLU A 421 -16.30 -99.61 -153.67
N THR A 422 -15.44 -100.72 -153.45
CA THR A 422 -15.49 -102.13 -153.91
C THR A 422 -15.82 -103.05 -152.73
N THR A 423 -16.01 -102.60 -151.46
CA THR A 423 -16.50 -103.35 -150.29
C THR A 423 -17.91 -102.86 -149.90
N LEU A 424 -18.59 -101.88 -150.75
CA LEU A 424 -20.00 -101.42 -150.76
C LEU A 424 -20.73 -101.97 -151.98
N LYS A 425 -20.23 -102.79 -152.89
CA LYS A 425 -20.93 -103.56 -153.93
C LYS A 425 -20.97 -105.04 -153.56
N ALA A 426 -20.84 -105.72 -152.42
CA ALA A 426 -20.80 -107.20 -152.26
C ALA A 426 -21.30 -107.58 -150.86
N LYS A 427 -21.93 -106.54 -150.04
CA LYS A 427 -22.67 -106.73 -148.77
C LYS A 427 -24.09 -106.21 -148.91
N GLY A 428 -24.87 -106.53 -150.03
CA GLY A 428 -26.21 -106.91 -149.46
C GLY A 428 -27.29 -106.83 -150.54
N GLU A 429 -27.16 -107.16 -151.81
CA GLU A 429 -27.68 -108.21 -152.71
C GLU A 429 -27.55 -109.60 -152.08
N GLU A 430 -27.30 -109.80 -150.63
CA GLU A 430 -27.40 -110.95 -149.71
C GLU A 430 -28.29 -110.61 -148.50
N LEU A 431 -28.93 -109.30 -148.56
CA LEU A 431 -30.00 -108.89 -147.60
C LEU A 431 -31.33 -108.78 -148.35
N SER A 432 -31.52 -109.26 -149.64
CA SER A 432 -32.70 -109.44 -150.51
C SER A 432 -33.06 -110.93 -150.60
N ASN A 433 -32.80 -111.93 -149.57
CA ASN A 433 -33.37 -113.29 -149.68
C ASN A 433 -33.26 -114.02 -148.35
N GLN A 434 -32.83 -113.15 -147.07
CA GLN A 434 -32.68 -113.68 -145.70
C GLN A 434 -33.44 -112.78 -144.71
N THR A 435 -34.60 -111.96 -145.12
CA THR A 435 -35.41 -111.54 -143.96
C THR A 435 -36.89 -111.61 -144.32
N THR A 436 -37.46 -112.39 -145.46
CA THR A 436 -38.75 -113.10 -145.64
C THR A 436 -38.76 -114.40 -144.82
N GLU A 437 -37.79 -114.58 -143.78
CA GLU A 437 -37.77 -115.80 -142.96
C GLU A 437 -37.28 -115.49 -141.54
N PHE A 438 -37.08 -113.97 -141.10
CA PHE A 438 -36.94 -113.54 -139.70
C PHE A 438 -38.12 -112.64 -139.30
N THR A 439 -39.19 -112.36 -140.31
CA THR A 439 -40.59 -111.93 -140.15
C THR A 439 -41.45 -113.11 -139.66
N THR A 440 -40.82 -114.19 -139.03
CA THR A 440 -41.69 -115.27 -138.48
C THR A 440 -41.01 -115.90 -137.27
N GLN A 441 -39.80 -115.28 -136.63
CA GLN A 441 -39.22 -115.92 -135.43
C GLN A 441 -38.64 -114.86 -134.50
N LYS A 442 -39.06 -113.48 -134.35
CA LYS A 442 -38.85 -112.84 -133.03
C LYS A 442 -39.89 -111.73 -132.85
N ASN A 443 -40.98 -111.42 -133.66
CA ASN A 443 -42.39 -111.20 -133.26
C ASN A 443 -42.88 -112.26 -132.27
N GLN A 444 -41.97 -113.25 -131.66
CA GLN A 444 -42.34 -114.31 -130.69
C GLN A 444 -41.39 -114.32 -129.49
N THR A 445 -40.49 -113.25 -129.36
CA THR A 445 -39.76 -113.23 -128.06
C THR A 445 -39.84 -111.81 -127.47
N ASN A 446 -40.88 -111.05 -127.72
CA ASN A 446 -40.92 -110.49 -126.36
C ASN A 446 -41.05 -108.96 -126.41
N GLU A 447 -42.00 -108.59 -127.24
CA GLU A 447 -43.38 -108.41 -126.74
C GLU A 447 -43.61 -109.17 -125.43
N GLN A 448 -42.48 -110.08 -124.81
CA GLN A 448 -42.40 -110.81 -123.55
C GLN A 448 -41.51 -110.03 -122.57
N LEU A 449 -41.09 -108.75 -122.86
CA LEU A 449 -40.47 -108.12 -121.68
C LEU A 449 -41.03 -106.71 -121.51
N LEU A 450 -41.79 -105.85 -122.31
CA LEU A 450 -42.41 -104.54 -122.02
C LEU A 450 -43.93 -104.65 -122.12
N ALA A 451 -44.69 -105.93 -122.67
CA ALA A 451 -46.09 -106.22 -122.26
C ALA A 451 -46.12 -106.91 -120.89
N ASN A 452 -44.86 -107.55 -120.30
CA ASN A 452 -44.61 -108.04 -118.92
C ASN A 452 -44.28 -106.89 -117.97
N GLN A 453 -44.09 -105.67 -118.39
CA GLN A 453 -43.86 -104.49 -117.52
C GLN A 453 -45.12 -103.59 -117.51
N THR A 454 -46.18 -103.55 -118.39
CA THR A 454 -47.47 -102.81 -118.31
C THR A 454 -48.59 -103.76 -117.89
N GLU A 455 -48.57 -105.42 -117.80
CA GLU A 455 -49.50 -106.33 -117.10
C GLU A 455 -48.99 -106.63 -115.68
N LEU A 456 -47.72 -106.49 -115.39
CA LEU A 456 -47.22 -106.39 -114.00
C LEU A 456 -47.77 -105.14 -113.30
N THR A 457 -48.22 -104.08 -113.95
CA THR A 457 -48.96 -102.92 -113.39
C THR A 457 -50.47 -103.21 -113.39
N ARG A 458 -51.07 -104.26 -114.06
CA ARG A 458 -52.48 -104.72 -113.95
C ARG A 458 -52.61 -105.82 -112.88
N LYS A 459 -51.53 -106.78 -112.69
CA LYS A 459 -51.41 -107.78 -111.60
C LYS A 459 -51.09 -107.07 -110.28
N GLN A 460 -50.73 -105.89 -110.19
CA GLN A 460 -50.58 -105.02 -109.01
C GLN A 460 -51.91 -104.36 -108.65
N LYS A 461 -52.95 -104.31 -109.57
CA LYS A 461 -54.33 -103.84 -109.28
C LYS A 461 -55.25 -105.01 -108.98
N GLU A 462 -54.95 -106.37 -109.34
CA GLU A 462 -55.75 -107.55 -108.93
C GLU A 462 -55.20 -108.16 -107.64
N LEU A 463 -53.91 -108.03 -107.33
CA LEU A 463 -53.23 -108.33 -106.04
C LEU A 463 -53.66 -107.32 -104.97
N THR A 464 -54.14 -106.13 -105.18
CA THR A 464 -54.87 -105.23 -104.25
C THR A 464 -56.33 -105.68 -104.11
N LYS A 465 -56.88 -106.54 -104.95
CA LYS A 465 -58.25 -107.09 -104.78
C LYS A 465 -58.19 -108.49 -104.15
N LEU A 466 -57.14 -109.37 -104.24
CA LEU A 466 -57.13 -110.71 -103.62
C LEU A 466 -56.31 -110.67 -102.32
N ARG A 467 -55.23 -109.69 -102.13
CA ARG A 467 -54.75 -109.19 -100.82
C ARG A 467 -55.92 -108.74 -99.93
N LEU A 468 -57.18 -108.73 -100.50
CA LEU A 468 -58.46 -108.73 -99.74
C LEU A 468 -58.99 -110.14 -99.54
N GLU A 469 -58.28 -111.23 -100.21
CA GLU A 469 -58.78 -112.61 -100.04
C GLU A 469 -57.77 -113.42 -99.21
N ILE A 470 -56.39 -113.12 -99.31
CA ILE A 470 -55.31 -113.40 -98.32
C ILE A 470 -55.59 -112.68 -97.01
N VAL A 471 -56.52 -112.01 -96.60
CA VAL A 471 -56.92 -111.60 -95.23
C VAL A 471 -58.05 -112.52 -94.76
N SER A 472 -58.43 -113.57 -95.60
CA SER A 472 -59.47 -114.50 -95.10
C SER A 472 -58.87 -115.90 -94.96
N LEU A 473 -57.56 -116.23 -95.42
CA LEU A 473 -57.20 -117.66 -95.29
C LEU A 473 -55.86 -117.78 -94.57
N GLN A 474 -54.94 -116.70 -94.21
CA GLN A 474 -54.08 -116.44 -93.02
C GLN A 474 -54.85 -116.68 -91.71
N SER A 475 -55.42 -117.91 -91.55
CA SER A 475 -55.81 -118.38 -90.21
C SER A 475 -55.58 -119.88 -90.12
N GLN A 476 -54.47 -120.65 -90.80
CA GLN A 476 -54.48 -122.07 -90.35
C GLN A 476 -53.21 -122.76 -90.85
N LEU A 477 -51.89 -122.36 -90.54
CA LEU A 477 -51.23 -123.66 -90.21
C LEU A 477 -49.76 -123.60 -90.64
N LYS A 478 -48.74 -123.56 -89.68
CA LYS A 478 -47.44 -123.97 -89.14
C LYS A 478 -47.18 -125.47 -89.33
N LYS A 479 -45.80 -125.91 -89.59
CA LYS A 479 -44.54 -126.51 -89.08
C LYS A 479 -44.15 -127.70 -89.97
N VAL A 480 -42.57 -127.95 -90.38
CA VAL A 480 -41.58 -128.96 -89.92
C VAL A 480 -42.24 -130.35 -89.87
N LYS A 481 -41.69 -131.49 -90.33
CA LYS A 481 -40.56 -132.43 -90.49
C LYS A 481 -40.83 -133.36 -91.67
N VAL A 482 -39.59 -133.63 -92.46
CA VAL A 482 -38.53 -134.50 -93.00
C VAL A 482 -39.13 -135.32 -94.16
N LYS A 483 -38.15 -135.43 -95.23
CA LYS A 483 -37.78 -136.07 -96.51
C LYS A 483 -38.69 -137.26 -96.84
N PRO A 484 -38.85 -137.82 -98.25
CA PRO A 484 -38.35 -138.27 -99.55
C PRO A 484 -39.47 -138.39 -100.59
N LYS A 485 -39.27 -138.33 -101.95
CA LYS A 485 -39.63 -139.09 -103.17
C LYS A 485 -40.84 -138.44 -103.85
N PRO A 486 -41.15 -138.63 -105.26
CA PRO A 486 -41.11 -139.09 -106.65
C PRO A 486 -41.81 -138.10 -107.61
N ASN A 487 -41.33 -138.01 -108.95
CA ASN A 487 -41.81 -138.27 -110.33
C ASN A 487 -43.22 -137.69 -110.55
N LYS A 488 -43.22 -136.58 -111.40
CA LYS A 488 -44.30 -136.36 -112.40
C LYS A 488 -44.75 -134.89 -112.35
N LEU A 489 -44.25 -134.19 -113.29
CA LEU A 489 -44.79 -133.30 -114.34
C LEU A 489 -45.91 -132.42 -113.79
N PRO A 490 -45.98 -131.25 -114.21
CA PRO A 490 -46.22 -130.38 -115.39
C PRO A 490 -46.28 -128.90 -114.99
N ALA A 491 -45.55 -128.21 -115.55
CA ALA A 491 -46.38 -127.08 -116.05
C ALA A 491 -45.83 -125.76 -115.49
N LYS A 492 -44.90 -125.39 -116.20
CA LYS A 492 -45.39 -124.31 -117.08
C LYS A 492 -45.26 -122.94 -116.37
N THR A 493 -44.10 -122.45 -116.50
CA THR A 493 -44.08 -121.26 -117.40
C THR A 493 -42.63 -120.78 -117.56
N GLU A 494 -41.56 -121.59 -117.96
CA GLU A 494 -40.97 -120.78 -119.07
C GLU A 494 -41.95 -119.72 -119.58
N PRO A 495 -41.52 -118.71 -119.76
CA PRO A 495 -41.23 -118.80 -121.20
C PRO A 495 -39.80 -118.31 -121.51
N ILE A 496 -38.59 -119.15 -121.87
CA ILE A 496 -38.64 -118.99 -123.34
C ILE A 496 -39.27 -117.64 -123.71
N ASN A 497 -38.37 -117.03 -123.59
CA ASN A 497 -37.79 -117.47 -124.89
C ASN A 497 -38.84 -117.36 -126.02
N PRO A 498 -38.43 -116.96 -127.11
CA PRO A 498 -37.79 -117.41 -128.37
C PRO A 498 -38.82 -117.47 -129.52
N TRP A 499 -38.43 -116.60 -130.34
CA TRP A 499 -38.44 -116.93 -131.76
C TRP A 499 -37.52 -115.94 -132.51
N LEU A 500 -36.11 -116.23 -133.05
CA LEU A 500 -35.98 -116.81 -134.40
C LEU A 500 -36.74 -115.96 -135.44
N LEU A 501 -36.07 -115.26 -136.09
CA LEU A 501 -35.80 -115.20 -137.55
C LEU A 501 -36.00 -113.76 -138.04
N GLY A 502 -34.90 -112.91 -138.31
CA GLY A 502 -34.20 -112.59 -139.57
C GLY A 502 -33.12 -111.56 -139.29
N THR A 503 -31.52 -111.81 -139.30
CA THR A 503 -30.29 -111.90 -140.11
C THR A 503 -29.33 -110.79 -139.67
N ILE A 504 -27.73 -111.19 -139.43
CA ILE A 504 -26.38 -111.54 -139.89
C ILE A 504 -25.37 -110.63 -139.17
N LEU A 505 -23.87 -111.38 -138.51
CA LEU A 505 -22.50 -111.91 -138.65
C LEU A 505 -21.52 -110.97 -137.94
N VAL A 506 -20.35 -111.61 -137.05
CA VAL A 506 -19.11 -112.27 -136.58
C VAL A 506 -18.00 -111.21 -136.47
N ILE A 507 -17.02 -111.37 -135.28
CA ILE A 507 -15.88 -111.98 -134.58
C ILE A 507 -14.82 -110.90 -134.35
N VAL A 508 -13.94 -110.84 -133.02
CA VAL A 508 -12.98 -111.40 -132.05
C VAL A 508 -11.70 -110.57 -132.09
N ILE A 509 -10.84 -110.34 -130.80
CA ILE A 509 -9.99 -110.76 -129.68
C ILE A 509 -8.55 -110.31 -129.95
N ALA A 510 -7.57 -109.87 -128.70
CA ALA A 510 -6.79 -110.25 -127.50
C ALA A 510 -5.32 -109.90 -127.72
N LEU A 511 -4.50 -109.36 -126.43
CA LEU A 511 -3.68 -109.82 -125.29
C LEU A 511 -2.38 -109.01 -125.24
N PHE A 512 -1.79 -108.38 -123.93
CA PHE A 512 -1.09 -108.94 -122.75
C PHE A 512 0.36 -108.45 -122.74
N LEU A 513 0.93 -107.66 -121.66
CA LEU A 513 1.74 -107.96 -120.45
C LEU A 513 2.99 -107.08 -120.45
N LEU A 514 3.34 -106.33 -119.25
CA LEU A 514 4.38 -106.54 -118.21
C LEU A 514 5.03 -105.20 -117.86
N LEU A 515 4.84 -104.59 -116.61
CA LEU A 515 5.55 -104.52 -115.32
C LEU A 515 6.46 -103.28 -115.27
N ASN A 516 6.25 -102.37 -114.30
CA ASN A 516 6.95 -102.18 -113.01
C ASN A 516 7.78 -100.89 -113.05
N ARG A 517 7.52 -100.01 -112.12
CA ARG A 517 8.26 -99.68 -110.87
C ARG A 517 8.80 -98.25 -110.96
N ARG A 518 8.46 -97.45 -109.95
CA ARG A 518 9.07 -96.97 -108.69
C ARG A 518 9.55 -95.53 -108.86
N LYS A 519 9.17 -94.69 -107.94
CA LYS A 519 9.65 -94.06 -106.70
C LYS A 519 10.12 -92.63 -107.00
N GLU A 520 9.62 -91.66 -106.28
CA GLU A 520 9.88 -90.43 -105.53
C GLU A 520 9.74 -89.21 -106.45
#